data_AF-A0A1V5H606-F1
#
_entry.id   AF-A0A1V5H606-F1
#
_cell.length_a   1.000
_cell.length_b   1.000
_cell.length_c   1.000
_cell.angle_alpha   90.00
_cell.angle_beta   90.00
_cell.angle_gamma   90.00
#
_symmetry.space_group_name_H-M   'P 1'
#
loop_
_entity.id
_entity.type
_entity.pdbx_description
1 polymer ?
#
loop_
_entity_poly.entity_id
_entity_poly.type
_entity_poly.pdbx_seq_one_letter_code
_entity_poly.pdbx_strand_id
1 'polypeptide(L)'
;MSTAPPNSAPRPRNGLAALSSFDAADDAAWSDADLRALLRHQLATPIQVDLRGLCALERERTVAVLDTGGVLLKSFGNLFAHPHPPVAMLRLIKDYAKVAGTGPHARLPGAVATVLYFLAISAALVKCQTRITRLSDEALRKGLEWCLSQPWVDDESRQLWQEAGRIVAAGRGGRA
;
A
#
# COMPACT_ATOMS: atom_id res chain seq x y z
N MET A 1 21.31 -45.27 -20.94
CA MET A 1 21.81 -44.06 -20.25
C MET A 1 20.72 -43.01 -20.35
N SER A 2 19.96 -42.80 -19.28
CA SER A 2 18.82 -41.88 -19.24
C SER A 2 19.06 -40.90 -18.11
N THR A 3 19.12 -39.60 -18.40
CA THR A 3 19.22 -38.56 -17.36
C THR A 3 18.70 -37.22 -17.89
N ALA A 4 17.53 -36.83 -17.39
CA ALA A 4 17.05 -35.46 -17.23
C ALA A 4 16.00 -35.47 -16.10
N PRO A 5 15.70 -34.36 -15.41
CA PRO A 5 16.60 -33.41 -14.71
C PRO A 5 16.14 -33.21 -13.24
N PRO A 6 16.90 -32.58 -12.32
CA PRO A 6 16.29 -32.05 -11.10
C PRO A 6 15.69 -30.66 -11.36
N ASN A 7 14.37 -30.70 -11.54
CA ASN A 7 13.41 -29.64 -11.28
C ASN A 7 13.75 -28.87 -9.98
N SER A 8 14.07 -27.58 -10.10
CA SER A 8 14.08 -26.64 -8.97
C SER A 8 12.94 -25.66 -9.14
N ALA A 9 11.74 -26.04 -8.68
CA ALA A 9 10.62 -25.15 -8.57
C ALA A 9 10.96 -24.00 -7.58
N PRO A 10 10.68 -22.73 -7.91
CA PRO A 10 10.83 -21.64 -6.95
C PRO A 10 9.85 -21.86 -5.79
N ARG A 11 10.39 -21.94 -4.57
CA ARG A 11 9.60 -22.10 -3.34
C ARG A 11 8.65 -20.91 -3.16
N PRO A 12 7.40 -21.12 -2.70
CA PRO A 12 6.50 -20.02 -2.38
C PRO A 12 7.08 -19.22 -1.20
N ARG A 13 7.48 -17.97 -1.46
CA ARG A 13 7.93 -17.03 -0.42
C ARG A 13 6.72 -16.59 0.40
N ASN A 14 6.64 -17.03 1.66
CA ASN A 14 5.64 -16.56 2.62
C ASN A 14 5.71 -15.02 2.74
N GLY A 15 4.60 -14.37 2.41
CA GLY A 15 4.48 -12.93 2.10
C GLY A 15 4.57 -11.96 3.29
N LEU A 16 5.47 -12.17 4.24
CA LEU A 16 5.82 -11.17 5.25
C LEU A 16 7.34 -10.95 5.34
N ALA A 17 8.14 -12.01 5.21
CA ALA A 17 9.60 -11.90 5.14
C ALA A 17 10.06 -11.28 3.82
N ALA A 18 9.29 -11.43 2.74
CA ALA A 18 9.61 -10.83 1.44
C ALA A 18 9.51 -9.30 1.42
N LEU A 19 8.76 -8.67 2.33
CA LEU A 19 8.72 -7.21 2.47
C LEU A 19 9.90 -6.65 3.28
N SER A 20 10.71 -7.52 3.89
CA SER A 20 11.91 -7.12 4.64
C SER A 20 13.18 -7.12 3.78
N SER A 21 13.15 -7.81 2.65
CA SER A 21 14.07 -7.56 1.54
C SER A 21 13.40 -6.54 0.64
N PHE A 22 13.69 -5.26 0.86
CA PHE A 22 13.51 -4.24 -0.16
C PHE A 22 14.41 -4.65 -1.33
N ASP A 23 13.88 -5.49 -2.22
CA ASP A 23 14.64 -6.18 -3.27
C ASP A 23 14.97 -5.14 -4.35
N ALA A 24 16.00 -4.35 -4.05
CA ALA A 24 16.54 -3.27 -4.88
C ALA A 24 17.01 -3.74 -6.27
N ALA A 25 17.01 -5.06 -6.53
CA ALA A 25 17.48 -5.65 -7.77
C ALA A 25 16.55 -5.38 -8.97
N ASP A 26 15.22 -5.36 -8.79
CA ASP A 26 14.27 -5.06 -9.88
C ASP A 26 13.99 -3.55 -10.03
N ASP A 27 14.16 -2.78 -8.96
CA ASP A 27 13.96 -1.32 -8.97
C ASP A 27 15.14 -0.57 -9.61
N ALA A 28 16.32 -1.20 -9.78
CA ALA A 28 17.51 -0.59 -10.38
C ALA A 28 17.33 -0.12 -11.83
N ALA A 29 16.31 -0.62 -12.53
CA ALA A 29 15.97 -0.20 -13.89
C ALA A 29 15.16 1.11 -13.94
N TRP A 30 14.56 1.55 -12.82
CA TRP A 30 13.67 2.69 -12.77
C TRP A 30 14.39 3.91 -12.20
N SER A 31 14.37 5.03 -12.92
CA SER A 31 14.89 6.28 -12.37
C SER A 31 13.92 6.88 -11.35
N ASP A 32 14.42 7.74 -10.46
CA ASP A 32 13.57 8.53 -9.54
C ASP A 32 12.48 9.31 -10.28
N ALA A 33 12.77 9.78 -11.51
CA ALA A 33 11.79 10.48 -12.33
C ALA A 33 10.66 9.55 -12.80
N ASP A 34 10.98 8.30 -13.17
CA ASP A 34 9.99 7.31 -13.59
C ASP A 34 9.14 6.86 -12.40
N LEU A 35 9.76 6.61 -11.24
CA LEU A 35 9.06 6.27 -10.00
C LEU A 35 8.11 7.40 -9.58
N ARG A 36 8.55 8.67 -9.66
CA ARG A 36 7.71 9.83 -9.41
C ARG A 36 6.53 9.90 -10.38
N ALA A 37 6.80 9.75 -11.67
CA ALA A 37 5.76 9.81 -12.70
C ALA A 37 4.72 8.69 -12.51
N LEU A 38 5.19 7.48 -12.19
CA LEU A 38 4.32 6.34 -11.96
C LEU A 38 3.50 6.48 -10.68
N LEU A 39 4.11 6.91 -9.57
CA LEU A 39 3.37 7.20 -8.34
C LEU A 39 2.29 8.26 -8.59
N ARG A 40 2.65 9.38 -9.24
CA ARG A 40 1.69 10.44 -9.58
C ARG A 40 0.57 9.92 -10.46
N HIS A 41 0.89 9.08 -11.44
CA HIS A 41 -0.11 8.43 -12.28
C HIS A 41 -1.06 7.60 -11.41
N GLN A 42 -0.55 6.68 -10.58
CA GLN A 42 -1.36 5.85 -9.68
C GLN A 42 -2.25 6.70 -8.76
N LEU A 43 -1.71 7.76 -8.17
CA LEU A 43 -2.48 8.67 -7.30
C LEU A 43 -3.57 9.43 -8.05
N ALA A 44 -3.43 9.63 -9.36
CA ALA A 44 -4.44 10.24 -10.22
C ALA A 44 -5.38 9.22 -10.89
N THR A 45 -5.01 7.95 -10.95
CA THR A 45 -5.79 6.90 -11.63
C THR A 45 -7.13 6.67 -10.94
N PRO A 46 -8.24 6.65 -11.70
CA PRO A 46 -9.53 6.23 -11.20
C PRO A 46 -9.51 4.91 -10.48
N ILE A 47 -9.97 4.92 -9.23
CA ILE A 47 -10.15 3.69 -8.49
C ILE A 47 -11.35 2.95 -9.07
N GLN A 48 -11.08 1.97 -9.91
CA GLN A 48 -12.07 0.99 -10.32
C GLN A 48 -12.09 -0.11 -9.28
N VAL A 49 -13.00 -0.01 -8.30
CA VAL A 49 -13.18 -1.05 -7.29
C VAL A 49 -14.00 -2.17 -7.90
N ASP A 50 -13.38 -3.34 -8.09
CA ASP A 50 -14.16 -4.56 -8.29
C ASP A 50 -14.72 -5.02 -6.93
N LEU A 51 -15.95 -4.60 -6.66
CA LEU A 51 -16.67 -4.90 -5.42
C LEU A 51 -17.03 -6.39 -5.26
N ARG A 52 -16.79 -7.23 -6.29
CA ARG A 52 -17.17 -8.66 -6.30
C ARG A 52 -16.54 -9.46 -5.16
N GLY A 53 -15.39 -9.03 -4.62
CA GLY A 53 -14.69 -9.71 -3.52
C GLY A 53 -15.10 -9.29 -2.10
N LEU A 54 -15.89 -8.24 -1.93
CA LEU A 54 -16.32 -7.75 -0.62
C LEU A 54 -17.54 -8.53 -0.09
N CYS A 55 -17.63 -8.75 1.22
CA CYS A 55 -18.86 -9.30 1.79
C CYS A 55 -20.03 -8.29 1.62
N ALA A 56 -21.27 -8.77 1.71
CA ALA A 56 -22.46 -7.97 1.39
C ALA A 56 -22.54 -6.66 2.20
N LEU A 57 -22.23 -6.71 3.50
CA LEU A 57 -22.24 -5.54 4.39
C LEU A 57 -21.15 -4.52 4.04
N GLU A 58 -19.98 -4.98 3.61
CA GLU A 58 -18.87 -4.11 3.19
C GLU A 58 -19.15 -3.47 1.83
N ARG A 59 -19.79 -4.21 0.91
CA ARG A 59 -20.25 -3.65 -0.36
C ARG A 59 -21.27 -2.56 -0.15
N GLU A 60 -22.28 -2.82 0.66
CA GLU A 60 -23.37 -1.87 0.90
C GLU A 60 -22.85 -0.58 1.55
N ARG A 61 -21.93 -0.70 2.52
CA ARG A 61 -21.23 0.46 3.09
C ARG A 61 -20.32 1.16 2.08
N THR A 62 -19.62 0.42 1.21
CA THR A 62 -18.73 1.01 0.21
C THR A 62 -19.50 1.74 -0.87
N VAL A 63 -20.61 1.17 -1.35
CA VAL A 63 -21.54 1.80 -2.30
C VAL A 63 -22.19 3.03 -1.67
N ALA A 64 -22.67 2.90 -0.43
CA ALA A 64 -23.24 4.03 0.30
C ALA A 64 -22.22 5.17 0.45
N VAL A 65 -20.94 4.91 0.74
CA VAL A 65 -19.92 5.97 0.86
C VAL A 65 -19.47 6.54 -0.48
N LEU A 66 -19.52 5.75 -1.57
CA LEU A 66 -19.31 6.28 -2.91
C LEU A 66 -20.45 7.23 -3.36
N ASP A 67 -21.64 7.10 -2.76
CA ASP A 67 -22.86 7.79 -3.19
C ASP A 67 -23.29 8.93 -2.23
N THR A 68 -23.09 8.78 -0.91
CA THR A 68 -23.51 9.77 0.10
C THR A 68 -22.44 10.84 0.33
N GLY A 69 -22.41 11.88 -0.51
CA GLY A 69 -21.78 13.16 -0.14
C GLY A 69 -20.95 13.89 -1.20
N GLY A 70 -21.05 13.55 -2.49
CA GLY A 70 -20.58 14.43 -3.57
C GLY A 70 -19.08 14.44 -3.87
N VAL A 71 -18.25 13.67 -3.16
CA VAL A 71 -16.87 13.40 -3.58
C VAL A 71 -16.77 11.95 -4.01
N LEU A 72 -17.14 11.69 -5.27
CA LEU A 72 -16.78 10.44 -5.94
C LEU A 72 -15.27 10.25 -5.70
N LEU A 73 -14.86 9.20 -5.00
CA LEU A 73 -13.45 8.89 -4.76
C LEU A 73 -12.82 8.49 -6.10
N LYS A 74 -12.50 9.50 -6.91
CA LYS A 74 -12.04 9.40 -8.30
C LYS A 74 -10.60 8.95 -8.42
N SER A 75 -9.84 8.79 -7.34
CA SER A 75 -8.45 8.33 -7.41
C SER A 75 -7.90 7.92 -6.04
N PHE A 76 -6.75 7.22 -6.02
CA PHE A 76 -6.04 6.91 -4.78
C PHE A 76 -5.65 8.17 -4.00
N GLY A 77 -5.24 9.23 -4.70
CA GLY A 77 -4.95 10.53 -4.10
C GLY A 77 -6.15 11.09 -3.35
N ASN A 78 -7.34 11.11 -3.98
CA ASN A 78 -8.56 11.58 -3.32
C ASN A 78 -8.91 10.77 -2.07
N LEU A 79 -8.67 9.45 -2.10
CA LEU A 79 -8.89 8.61 -0.93
C LEU A 79 -7.94 8.93 0.22
N PHE A 80 -6.64 9.08 -0.06
CA PHE A 80 -5.68 9.40 1.01
C PHE A 80 -5.84 10.83 1.52
N ALA A 81 -6.30 11.76 0.69
CA ALA A 81 -6.62 13.13 1.06
C ALA A 81 -7.95 13.25 1.85
N HIS A 82 -8.90 12.34 1.64
CA HIS A 82 -10.21 12.37 2.31
C HIS A 82 -10.05 12.45 3.84
N PRO A 83 -10.81 13.29 4.57
CA PRO A 83 -10.67 13.45 6.03
C PRO A 83 -11.10 12.21 6.82
N HIS A 84 -12.06 11.44 6.28
CA HIS A 84 -12.56 10.19 6.89
C HIS A 84 -12.64 9.08 5.84
N PRO A 85 -11.51 8.55 5.35
CA PRO A 85 -11.51 7.57 4.27
C PRO A 85 -12.14 6.24 4.72
N PRO A 86 -12.89 5.54 3.85
CA PRO A 86 -13.45 4.23 4.17
C PRO A 86 -12.35 3.22 4.52
N VAL A 87 -12.37 2.70 5.75
CA VAL A 87 -11.35 1.76 6.23
C VAL A 87 -11.30 0.48 5.37
N ALA A 88 -12.45 -0.01 4.91
CA ALA A 88 -12.52 -1.18 4.01
C ALA A 88 -11.75 -0.93 2.71
N MET A 89 -11.82 0.30 2.18
CA MET A 89 -11.12 0.68 0.96
C MET A 89 -9.61 0.77 1.17
N LEU A 90 -9.16 1.30 2.30
CA LEU A 90 -7.75 1.31 2.68
C LEU A 90 -7.21 -0.11 2.85
N ARG A 91 -8.00 -1.05 3.38
CA ARG A 91 -7.63 -2.47 3.45
C ARG A 91 -7.45 -3.07 2.05
N LEU A 92 -8.40 -2.83 1.14
CA LEU A 92 -8.32 -3.29 -0.25
C LEU A 92 -7.06 -2.77 -0.94
N ILE A 93 -6.73 -1.48 -0.80
CA ILE A 93 -5.54 -0.90 -1.43
C ILE A 93 -4.26 -1.48 -0.85
N LYS A 94 -4.19 -1.63 0.48
CA LYS A 94 -3.06 -2.30 1.14
C LYS A 94 -2.84 -3.71 0.57
N ASP A 95 -3.91 -4.48 0.40
CA ASP A 95 -3.82 -5.85 -0.12
C ASP A 95 -3.49 -5.88 -1.61
N TYR A 96 -4.07 -4.97 -2.40
CA TYR A 96 -3.70 -4.76 -3.80
C TYR A 96 -2.21 -4.44 -3.94
N ALA A 97 -1.71 -3.46 -3.18
CA ALA A 97 -0.33 -3.00 -3.24
C ALA A 97 0.66 -4.14 -2.94
N LYS A 98 0.34 -4.98 -1.95
CA LYS A 98 1.14 -6.17 -1.61
C LYS A 98 1.29 -7.13 -2.80
N VAL A 99 0.22 -7.34 -3.56
CA VAL A 99 0.23 -8.24 -4.72
C VAL A 99 0.83 -7.55 -5.95
N ALA A 100 0.60 -6.25 -6.12
CA ALA A 100 0.99 -5.51 -7.32
C ALA A 100 2.50 -5.39 -7.51
N GLY A 101 3.29 -5.39 -6.43
CA GLY A 101 4.76 -5.31 -6.47
C GLY A 101 5.49 -6.64 -6.25
N THR A 102 4.81 -7.79 -6.26
CA THR A 102 5.45 -9.09 -5.95
C THR A 102 5.31 -10.08 -7.10
N GLY A 103 6.42 -10.73 -7.48
CA GLY A 103 6.44 -11.89 -8.37
C GLY A 103 6.68 -11.56 -9.85
N PRO A 104 6.76 -12.59 -10.72
CA PRO A 104 7.17 -12.44 -12.13
C PRO A 104 6.15 -11.69 -13.01
N HIS A 105 4.96 -11.39 -12.46
CA HIS A 105 3.90 -10.63 -13.13
C HIS A 105 3.52 -9.38 -12.32
N ALA A 106 4.48 -8.82 -11.57
CA ALA A 106 4.30 -7.57 -10.87
C ALA A 106 3.82 -6.49 -11.87
N ARG A 107 2.77 -5.76 -11.48
CA ARG A 107 2.18 -4.69 -12.29
C ARG A 107 2.76 -3.32 -11.96
N LEU A 108 3.49 -3.23 -10.85
CA LEU A 108 4.16 -2.02 -10.38
C LEU A 108 5.59 -2.37 -9.96
N PRO A 109 6.53 -1.42 -10.08
CA PRO A 109 7.81 -1.47 -9.38
C PRO A 109 7.58 -1.68 -7.88
N GLY A 110 8.47 -2.45 -7.26
CA GLY A 110 8.37 -2.81 -5.85
C GLY A 110 8.32 -1.58 -4.95
N ALA A 111 9.10 -0.55 -5.30
CA ALA A 111 9.12 0.72 -4.59
C ALA A 111 7.77 1.45 -4.59
N VAL A 112 7.09 1.56 -5.74
CA VAL A 112 5.79 2.24 -5.84
C VAL A 112 4.70 1.45 -5.10
N ALA A 113 4.69 0.13 -5.25
CA ALA A 113 3.78 -0.74 -4.51
C ALA A 113 3.96 -0.58 -2.99
N THR A 114 5.20 -0.50 -2.52
CA THR A 114 5.53 -0.30 -1.10
C THR A 114 5.03 1.05 -0.59
N VAL A 115 5.21 2.12 -1.36
CA VAL A 115 4.66 3.45 -1.02
C VAL A 115 3.14 3.42 -0.90
N LEU A 116 2.43 2.83 -1.85
CA LEU A 116 0.97 2.70 -1.79
C LEU A 116 0.50 1.88 -0.58
N TYR A 117 1.25 0.82 -0.24
CA TYR A 117 0.98 0.00 0.94
C TYR A 117 1.08 0.82 2.25
N PHE A 118 2.15 1.59 2.42
CA PHE A 118 2.32 2.42 3.63
C PHE A 118 1.43 3.65 3.66
N LEU A 119 1.06 4.22 2.51
CA LEU A 119 0.04 5.28 2.42
C LEU A 119 -1.31 4.80 2.97
N ALA A 120 -1.78 3.62 2.54
CA ALA A 120 -3.05 3.08 3.00
C ALA A 120 -3.07 2.81 4.51
N ILE A 121 -1.97 2.26 5.05
CA ILE A 121 -1.83 2.04 6.49
C ILE A 121 -1.82 3.36 7.26
N SER A 122 -1.08 4.35 6.77
CA SER A 122 -0.92 5.64 7.45
C SER A 122 -2.20 6.46 7.43
N ALA A 123 -2.93 6.44 6.32
CA ALA A 123 -4.27 7.04 6.24
C ALA A 123 -5.22 6.42 7.27
N ALA A 124 -5.22 5.09 7.42
CA ALA A 124 -6.07 4.42 8.39
C ALA A 124 -5.71 4.78 9.84
N LEU A 125 -4.41 4.87 10.15
CA LEU A 125 -3.92 5.24 11.48
C LEU A 125 -4.21 6.70 11.82
N VAL A 126 -3.89 7.62 10.91
CA VAL A 126 -3.99 9.07 11.16
C VAL A 126 -5.43 9.54 11.13
N LYS A 127 -6.20 9.09 10.14
CA LYS A 127 -7.53 9.66 9.86
C LYS A 127 -8.67 8.87 10.47
N CYS A 128 -8.49 7.57 10.65
CA CYS A 128 -9.52 6.66 11.16
C CYS A 128 -9.15 6.07 12.52
N GLN A 129 -7.97 6.40 13.08
CA GLN A 129 -7.46 5.87 14.35
C GLN A 129 -7.54 4.33 14.41
N THR A 130 -7.39 3.67 13.26
CA THR A 130 -7.64 2.23 13.10
C THR A 130 -6.41 1.54 12.53
N ARG A 131 -5.97 0.46 13.19
CA ARG A 131 -4.88 -0.37 12.68
C ARG A 131 -5.41 -1.39 11.67
N ILE A 132 -4.89 -1.33 10.44
CA ILE A 132 -5.24 -2.28 9.37
C ILE A 132 -4.10 -3.26 9.03
N THR A 133 -2.99 -3.22 9.76
CA THR A 133 -1.79 -4.03 9.53
C THR A 133 -1.38 -4.82 10.77
N ARG A 134 -0.82 -6.01 10.53
CA ARG A 134 -0.23 -6.89 11.56
C ARG A 134 1.26 -6.63 11.80
N LEU A 135 1.85 -5.65 11.10
CA LEU A 135 3.24 -5.25 11.36
C LEU A 135 3.38 -4.81 12.82
N SER A 136 4.53 -5.13 13.43
CA SER A 136 4.91 -4.52 14.71
C SER A 136 5.17 -3.03 14.53
N ASP A 137 5.14 -2.27 15.63
CA ASP A 137 5.44 -0.84 15.60
C ASP A 137 6.86 -0.58 15.10
N GLU A 138 7.81 -1.45 15.43
CA GLU A 138 9.18 -1.37 14.92
C GLU A 138 9.25 -1.61 13.40
N ALA A 139 8.55 -2.63 12.89
CA ALA A 139 8.51 -2.88 11.45
C ALA A 139 7.80 -1.74 10.70
N LEU A 140 6.76 -1.17 11.28
CA LEU A 140 6.06 -0.02 10.72
C LEU A 140 6.95 1.21 10.69
N ARG A 141 7.67 1.52 11.79
CA ARG A 141 8.61 2.64 11.85
C ARG A 141 9.69 2.54 10.76
N LYS A 142 10.32 1.37 10.62
CA LYS A 142 11.32 1.14 9.55
C LYS A 142 10.74 1.35 8.15
N GLY A 143 9.52 0.88 7.91
CA GLY A 143 8.83 1.07 6.63
C GLY A 143 8.52 2.54 6.33
N LEU A 144 8.06 3.29 7.33
CA LEU A 144 7.83 4.73 7.21
C LEU A 144 9.14 5.50 6.97
N GLU A 145 10.22 5.14 7.66
CA GLU A 145 11.55 5.72 7.44
C GLU A 145 12.05 5.47 6.02
N TRP A 146 11.87 4.25 5.50
CA TRP A 146 12.18 3.93 4.11
C TRP A 146 11.34 4.76 3.13
N CYS A 147 10.04 4.94 3.38
CA CYS A 147 9.19 5.79 2.53
C CYS A 147 9.65 7.25 2.54
N LEU A 148 10.05 7.77 3.70
CA LEU A 148 10.54 9.14 3.86
C LEU A 148 11.90 9.36 3.20
N SER A 149 12.74 8.33 3.06
CA SER A 149 14.04 8.45 2.39
C SER A 149 13.95 8.49 0.86
N GLN A 150 12.79 8.16 0.28
CA GLN A 150 12.61 8.18 -1.17
C GLN A 150 12.57 9.65 -1.67
N PRO A 151 13.39 10.08 -2.64
CA PRO A 151 13.40 11.47 -3.12
C PRO A 151 12.25 11.80 -4.10
N TRP A 152 11.56 10.78 -4.59
CA TRP A 152 10.53 10.89 -5.63
C TRP A 152 9.10 11.00 -5.10
N VAL A 153 8.88 10.84 -3.78
CA VAL A 153 7.56 10.99 -3.13
C VAL A 153 7.22 12.46 -2.83
N ASP A 154 5.94 12.79 -2.92
CA ASP A 154 5.40 14.14 -2.68
C ASP A 154 5.29 14.50 -1.19
N ASP A 155 5.13 15.80 -0.93
CA ASP A 155 5.09 16.35 0.43
C ASP A 155 3.84 15.94 1.22
N GLU A 156 2.71 15.75 0.56
CA GLU A 156 1.47 15.32 1.24
C GLU A 156 1.62 13.90 1.80
N SER A 157 2.19 12.99 1.01
CA SER A 157 2.53 11.63 1.43
C SER A 157 3.54 11.65 2.60
N ARG A 158 4.57 12.51 2.52
CA ARG A 158 5.55 12.68 3.61
C ARG A 158 4.91 13.14 4.91
N GLN A 159 4.04 14.14 4.86
CA GLN A 159 3.34 14.65 6.04
C GLN A 159 2.49 13.56 6.69
N LEU A 160 1.78 12.76 5.89
CA LEU A 160 0.97 11.65 6.38
C LEU A 160 1.83 10.59 7.11
N TRP A 161 2.99 10.23 6.56
CA TRP A 161 3.91 9.27 7.19
C TRP A 161 4.57 9.81 8.45
N GLN A 162 4.91 11.10 8.49
CA GLN A 162 5.44 11.75 9.69
C GLN A 162 4.41 11.73 10.82
N GLU A 163 3.14 12.03 10.52
CA GLU A 163 2.05 11.97 11.51
C GLU A 163 1.83 10.53 12.00
N ALA A 164 1.79 9.56 11.09
CA ALA A 164 1.68 8.15 11.44
C ALA A 164 2.85 7.71 12.34
N GLY A 165 4.07 8.14 12.06
CA GLY A 165 5.25 7.89 12.88
C GLY A 165 5.11 8.40 14.31
N ARG A 166 4.55 9.60 14.51
CA ARG A 166 4.27 10.15 15.85
C ARG A 166 3.22 9.33 16.61
N ILE A 167 2.17 8.87 15.93
CA ILE A 167 1.13 8.01 16.54
C ILE A 167 1.73 6.69 17.02
N VAL A 168 2.58 6.07 16.19
CA VAL A 168 3.24 4.80 16.50
C VAL A 168 4.24 4.97 17.64
N ALA A 169 5.06 6.03 17.62
CA ALA A 169 6.02 6.32 18.69
C ALA A 169 5.35 6.59 20.04
N ALA A 170 4.13 7.16 20.04
CA ALA A 170 3.35 7.39 21.25
C ALA A 170 2.60 6.14 21.76
N GLY A 171 2.73 4.98 21.11
CA GLY A 171 2.00 3.76 21.47
C GLY A 171 0.48 3.82 21.20
N ARG A 172 0.02 4.85 20.46
CA ARG A 172 -1.41 5.08 20.17
C ARG A 172 -1.91 4.33 18.92
N GLY A 173 -1.03 3.58 18.26
CA GLY A 173 -1.34 2.87 17.01
C GLY A 173 -2.13 1.56 17.16
N GLY A 174 -2.50 1.16 18.39
CA GLY A 174 -3.26 -0.06 18.68
C GLY A 174 -2.57 -1.37 18.26
N ARG A 175 -3.19 -2.51 18.55
CA ARG A 175 -2.85 -3.84 17.99
C ARG A 175 -3.99 -4.29 17.08
N ALA A 176 -3.65 -4.82 15.90
CA ALA A 176 -4.61 -5.30 14.89
C ALA A 176 -5.02 -6.75 15.13
#